data_AF-A0A0R2V7W6-F1
#
_entry.id   AF-A0A0R2V7W6-F1
#
_cell.length_a   1.000
_cell.length_b   1.000
_cell.length_c   1.000
_cell.angle_alpha   90.00
_cell.angle_beta   90.00
_cell.angle_gamma   90.00
#
_symmetry.space_group_name_H-M   'P 1'
#
loop_
_entity.id
_entity.type
_entity.pdbx_description
1 polymer ?
#
loop_
_entity_poly.entity_id
_entity_poly.type
_entity_poly.pdbx_seq_one_letter_code
_entity_poly.pdbx_strand_id
1 'polypeptide(L)'
;LRWVAKELGMERIIFKLKKLRCYFPENQESAFYESAFFQHLLQFIATQKASIHLKQTSKHLLIALDQVQSMDHARALLERIRTAVRESMENK
;
A
#
# COMPACT_ATOMS: atom_id res chain seq x y z
N LEU A 1 -6.80 7.81 7.92
CA LEU A 1 -5.58 7.11 7.44
C LEU A 1 -5.58 5.63 7.81
N ARG A 2 -5.66 5.28 9.11
CA ARG A 2 -5.66 3.88 9.57
C ARG A 2 -6.72 2.99 8.92
N TRP A 3 -7.95 3.49 8.78
CA TRP A 3 -9.05 2.75 8.15
C TRP A 3 -8.75 2.39 6.69
N VAL A 4 -8.30 3.38 5.91
CA VAL A 4 -7.94 3.20 4.49
C VAL A 4 -6.80 2.18 4.35
N ALA A 5 -5.77 2.27 5.20
CA ALA A 5 -4.67 1.30 5.17
C ALA A 5 -5.13 -0.11 5.55
N LYS A 6 -6.06 -0.25 6.50
CA LYS A 6 -6.63 -1.54 6.87
C LYS A 6 -7.41 -2.16 5.70
N GLU A 7 -8.19 -1.36 4.96
CA GLU A 7 -8.86 -1.83 3.74
C GLU A 7 -7.88 -2.25 2.65
N LEU A 8 -6.69 -1.63 2.60
CA LEU A 8 -5.58 -2.02 1.73
C LEU A 8 -4.78 -3.22 2.26
N GLY A 9 -5.18 -3.82 3.39
CA GLY A 9 -4.51 -4.97 4.00
C GLY A 9 -3.23 -4.64 4.76
N MET A 10 -3.03 -3.38 5.16
CA MET A 10 -1.84 -2.94 5.89
C MET A 10 -2.13 -2.91 7.39
N GLU A 11 -1.20 -3.42 8.21
CA GLU A 11 -1.35 -3.50 9.66
C GLU A 11 -0.69 -2.34 10.41
N ARG A 12 0.35 -1.75 9.80
CA ARG A 12 1.09 -0.64 10.40
C ARG A 12 1.34 0.49 9.41
N ILE A 13 1.19 1.72 9.86
CA ILE A 13 1.56 2.93 9.11
C ILE A 13 2.56 3.72 9.93
N ILE A 14 3.63 4.19 9.28
CA ILE A 14 4.60 5.12 9.84
C ILE A 14 4.74 6.30 8.89
N PHE A 15 4.34 7.49 9.33
CA PHE A 15 4.61 8.73 8.63
C PHE A 15 5.75 9.47 9.33
N LYS A 16 6.91 9.57 8.69
CA LYS A 16 8.10 10.21 9.27
C LYS A 16 9.03 10.74 8.17
N LEU A 17 9.59 11.93 8.37
CA LEU A 17 10.56 12.57 7.45
C LEU A 17 10.04 12.69 6.00
N LYS A 18 8.80 13.19 5.84
CA LYS A 18 8.12 13.29 4.53
C LYS A 18 8.00 11.97 3.77
N LYS A 19 8.06 10.84 4.47
CA LYS A 19 7.88 9.50 3.92
C LYS A 19 6.78 8.77 4.65
N LEU A 20 5.91 8.12 3.90
CA LEU A 20 4.89 7.22 4.41
C LEU A 20 5.34 5.79 4.19
N ARG A 21 5.38 4.98 5.25
CA ARG A 21 5.66 3.55 5.17
C ARG A 21 4.44 2.79 5.65
N CYS A 22 3.92 1.90 4.84
CA CYS A 22 2.82 1.03 5.22
C CYS A 22 3.27 -0.44 5.14
N TYR A 23 3.11 -1.15 6.25
CA TYR A 23 3.57 -2.52 6.41
C TYR A 23 2.39 -3.46 6.23
N PHE A 24 2.61 -4.51 5.44
CA PHE A 24 1.72 -5.65 5.32
C PHE A 24 1.92 -6.62 6.50
N PRO A 25 1.03 -7.63 6.65
CA PRO A 25 1.18 -8.63 7.69
C PRO A 25 2.56 -9.29 7.64
N GLU A 26 3.17 -9.50 8.79
CA GLU A 26 4.50 -10.14 8.89
C GLU A 26 4.48 -11.57 8.35
N ASN A 27 3.37 -12.28 8.55
CA ASN A 27 3.19 -13.62 8.00
C ASN A 27 2.97 -13.59 6.49
N GLN A 28 4.06 -13.82 5.73
CA GLN A 28 4.05 -13.88 4.26
C GLN A 28 3.30 -15.09 3.70
N GLU A 29 3.04 -16.11 4.51
CA GLU A 29 2.24 -17.30 4.15
C GLU A 29 0.74 -17.10 4.43
N SER A 30 0.34 -15.89 4.87
CA SER A 30 -1.08 -15.60 5.10
C SER A 30 -1.86 -15.52 3.79
N ALA A 31 -3.14 -15.92 3.84
CA ALA A 31 -4.07 -15.84 2.71
C ALA A 31 -4.20 -14.43 2.10
N PHE A 32 -3.77 -13.39 2.82
CA PHE A 32 -3.67 -12.04 2.27
C PHE A 32 -2.77 -11.97 1.04
N TYR A 33 -1.59 -12.60 1.08
CA TYR A 33 -0.62 -12.55 -0.01
C TYR A 33 -1.05 -13.38 -1.23
N GLU A 34 -1.94 -14.35 -1.03
CA GLU A 34 -2.55 -15.13 -2.11
C GLU A 34 -3.84 -14.48 -2.67
N SER A 35 -4.35 -13.44 -2.01
CA SER A 35 -5.61 -12.81 -2.39
C SER A 35 -5.51 -12.09 -3.75
N ALA A 36 -6.59 -12.13 -4.51
CA ALA A 36 -6.71 -11.35 -5.76
C ALA A 36 -6.46 -9.85 -5.50
N PHE A 37 -6.98 -9.33 -4.38
CA PHE A 37 -6.77 -7.94 -3.99
C PHE A 37 -5.28 -7.57 -3.93
N PHE A 38 -4.47 -8.40 -3.28
CA PHE A 38 -3.03 -8.15 -3.16
C PHE A 38 -2.32 -8.24 -4.52
N GLN A 39 -2.72 -9.16 -5.40
CA GLN A 39 -2.20 -9.24 -6.76
C GLN A 39 -2.48 -7.96 -7.56
N HIS A 40 -3.72 -7.45 -7.53
CA HIS A 40 -4.09 -6.18 -8.15
C HIS A 40 -3.33 -5.00 -7.54
N LEU A 41 -3.14 -4.98 -6.23
CA LEU A 41 -2.33 -3.98 -5.54
C LEU A 41 -0.88 -3.99 -6.01
N LEU A 42 -0.24 -5.17 -6.11
CA LEU A 42 1.13 -5.30 -6.62
C LEU A 42 1.26 -4.82 -8.07
N GLN A 43 0.30 -5.19 -8.93
CA GLN A 43 0.26 -4.71 -10.31
C GLN A 43 0.16 -3.19 -10.36
N PHE A 44 -0.75 -2.60 -9.58
CA PHE A 44 -0.89 -1.14 -9.49
C PHE A 44 0.43 -0.49 -9.05
N ILE A 45 1.08 -0.99 -7.98
CA ILE A 45 2.36 -0.45 -7.50
C ILE A 45 3.44 -0.53 -8.59
N ALA A 46 3.51 -1.66 -9.32
CA ALA A 46 4.48 -1.85 -10.40
C ALA A 46 4.30 -0.85 -11.56
N THR A 47 3.07 -0.38 -11.82
CA THR A 47 2.82 0.67 -12.82
C THR A 47 3.30 2.05 -12.37
N GLN A 48 3.44 2.30 -11.06
CA GLN A 48 3.80 3.61 -10.54
C GLN A 48 5.30 3.75 -10.29
N LYS A 49 6.00 4.28 -11.31
CA LYS A 49 7.47 4.33 -11.34
C LYS A 49 8.14 5.34 -10.40
N ALA A 50 7.45 6.38 -9.93
CA ALA A 50 8.14 7.55 -9.33
C ALA A 50 7.83 7.84 -7.85
N SER A 51 6.71 7.38 -7.31
CA SER A 51 6.22 7.84 -5.99
C SER A 51 5.92 6.74 -4.99
N ILE A 52 5.83 5.48 -5.43
CA ILE A 52 5.49 4.33 -4.60
C ILE A 52 6.54 3.25 -4.83
N HIS A 53 7.14 2.76 -3.74
CA HIS A 53 8.18 1.74 -3.79
C HIS A 53 7.76 0.55 -2.95
N LEU A 54 7.71 -0.64 -3.57
CA LEU A 54 7.63 -1.89 -2.82
C LEU A 54 9.00 -2.22 -2.23
N LYS A 55 9.04 -2.55 -0.94
CA LYS A 55 10.27 -2.95 -0.25
C LYS A 55 10.01 -4.18 0.58
N GLN A 56 10.95 -5.12 0.52
CA GLN A 56 10.99 -6.28 1.40
C GLN A 56 12.19 -6.15 2.33
N THR A 57 11.94 -6.30 3.61
CA THR A 57 12.95 -6.46 4.65
C THR A 57 13.00 -7.94 5.07
N SER A 58 13.91 -8.31 5.97
CA SER A 58 13.99 -9.68 6.48
C SER A 58 12.71 -10.17 7.16
N LYS A 59 11.86 -9.25 7.66
CA LYS A 59 10.63 -9.60 8.40
C LYS A 59 9.36 -9.11 7.75
N HIS A 60 9.40 -8.00 7.00
CA HIS A 60 8.19 -7.33 6.54
C HIS A 60 8.28 -6.96 5.07
N LEU A 61 7.16 -7.17 4.36
CA LEU A 61 6.86 -6.45 3.13
C LEU A 61 6.20 -5.11 3.48
N LEU A 62 6.59 -4.05 2.78
CA LEU A 62 6.03 -2.72 2.97
C LEU A 62 6.01 -1.94 1.66
N ILE A 63 5.13 -0.95 1.59
CA ILE A 63 5.25 0.14 0.61
C ILE A 63 5.83 1.37 1.27
N ALA A 64 6.70 2.07 0.53
CA ALA A 64 7.24 3.36 0.90
C ALA A 64 6.81 4.40 -0.14
N LEU A 65 6.14 5.45 0.31
CA LEU A 65 5.81 6.62 -0.49
C LEU A 65 6.70 7.79 -0.08
N ASP A 66 7.31 8.41 -1.06
CA ASP A 66 8.20 9.56 -0.88
C ASP A 66 7.45 10.88 -1.13
N GLN A 67 8.01 12.00 -0.66
CA GLN A 67 7.45 13.36 -0.83
C GLN A 67 6.05 13.56 -0.24
N VAL A 68 5.73 12.84 0.84
CA VAL A 68 4.45 12.97 1.56
C VAL A 68 4.53 14.15 2.53
N GLN A 69 3.89 15.26 2.17
CA GLN A 69 4.06 16.54 2.87
C GLN A 69 3.20 16.70 4.12
N SER A 70 2.05 16.03 4.18
CA SER A 70 1.09 16.14 5.28
C SER A 70 0.32 14.84 5.48
N MET A 71 -0.42 14.75 6.58
CA MET A 71 -1.34 13.64 6.83
C MET A 71 -2.47 13.57 5.81
N ASP A 72 -2.97 14.72 5.34
CA ASP A 72 -4.00 14.76 4.30
C ASP A 72 -3.47 14.30 2.96
N HIS A 73 -2.24 14.68 2.61
CA HIS A 73 -1.56 14.15 1.41
C HIS A 73 -1.37 12.63 1.54
N ALA A 74 -0.93 12.14 2.71
CA ALA A 74 -0.83 10.70 2.97
C ALA A 74 -2.17 9.99 2.75
N ARG A 75 -3.28 10.57 3.25
CA ARG A 75 -4.62 10.02 3.10
C ARG A 75 -5.03 10.00 1.62
N ALA A 76 -4.86 11.10 0.90
CA ALA A 76 -5.20 11.19 -0.51
C ALA A 76 -4.43 10.16 -1.35
N LEU A 77 -3.15 9.91 -1.04
CA LEU A 77 -2.36 8.88 -1.71
C LEU A 77 -2.92 7.47 -1.46
N LEU A 78 -3.23 7.12 -0.20
CA LEU A 78 -3.81 5.80 0.11
C LEU A 78 -5.21 5.64 -0.53
N GLU A 79 -6.01 6.70 -0.56
CA GLU A 79 -7.33 6.67 -1.19
C GLU A 79 -7.25 6.46 -2.70
N ARG A 80 -6.29 7.10 -3.35
CA ARG A 80 -6.02 6.87 -4.78
C ARG A 80 -5.62 5.42 -5.05
N ILE A 81 -4.77 4.83 -4.22
CA ILE A 81 -4.40 3.41 -4.33
C ILE A 81 -5.65 2.54 -4.17
N ARG A 82 -6.46 2.78 -3.14
CA ARG A 82 -7.68 2.01 -2.86
C ARG A 82 -8.65 2.04 -4.04
N THR A 83 -8.86 3.23 -4.61
CA THR A 83 -9.76 3.44 -5.75
C THR A 83 -9.25 2.71 -6.99
N ALA A 84 -7.98 2.89 -7.34
CA ALA A 84 -7.40 2.24 -8.52
C ALA A 84 -7.39 0.71 -8.42
N VAL A 85 -7.14 0.16 -7.23
CA VAL A 85 -7.20 -1.30 -7.01
C VAL A 85 -8.64 -1.80 -7.18
N ARG A 86 -9.64 -1.10 -6.63
CA ARG A 86 -11.06 -1.44 -6.81
C ARG A 86 -11.47 -1.41 -8.29
N GLU A 87 -11.13 -0.34 -9.01
CA GLU A 87 -11.42 -0.21 -10.45
C GLU A 87 -10.77 -1.34 -11.26
N SER A 88 -9.56 -1.77 -10.90
CA SER A 88 -8.90 -2.89 -11.59
C SER A 88 -9.56 -4.25 -11.33
N MET A 89 -10.33 -4.39 -10.25
CA MET A 89 -11.09 -5.61 -9.93
C MET A 89 -12.46 -5.63 -10.61
N GLU A 90 -13.09 -4.45 -10.82
CA GLU A 90 -14.41 -4.32 -11.47
C GLU A 90 -14.35 -4.44 -13.00
N ASN A 91 -13.20 -4.13 -13.62
CA ASN A 91 -13.00 -4.24 -15.07
C ASN A 91 -12.73 -5.69 -15.56
N LYS A 92 -13.23 -6.71 -14.86
CA LYS A 92 -13.03 -8.12 -15.16
C LYS A 92 -14.37 -8.85 -15.18
#